data_AF-A0A9Q1ILZ0-F1
#
_entry.id   AF-A0A9Q1ILZ0-F1
#
_cell.length_a   1.000
_cell.length_b   1.000
_cell.length_c   1.000
_cell.angle_alpha   90.00
_cell.angle_beta   90.00
_cell.angle_gamma   90.00
#
_symmetry.space_group_name_H-M   'P 1'
#
loop_
_entity.id
_entity.type
_entity.pdbx_description
1 polymer ?
#
loop_
_entity_poly.entity_id
_entity_poly.type
_entity_poly.pdbx_seq_one_letter_code
_entity_poly.pdbx_strand_id
1 'polypeptide(L)'
;MTQINQTSDITAHRQTAALKGLPLYLRDSHEKLFRNCLDTDPEEEQTKGLIVGILTVLEDDDSSAPARIMNIAVILEEDIVLQDLPDLTTAFAFLFGLIYALNRQYPK
;
A
#
# COMPACT_ATOMS: atom_id res chain seq x y z
N MET A 1 31.07 0.78 19.84
CA MET A 1 30.27 -0.10 18.97
C MET A 1 28.87 0.51 18.85
N THR A 2 28.74 1.62 18.10
CA THR A 2 27.56 2.53 18.22
C THR A 2 27.17 3.19 16.89
N GLN A 3 27.51 2.57 15.75
CA GLN A 3 27.24 3.15 14.42
C GLN A 3 26.01 2.55 13.71
N ILE A 4 25.57 1.35 14.10
CA ILE A 4 24.49 0.62 13.38
C ILE A 4 23.10 1.21 13.66
N ASN A 5 22.87 1.83 14.82
CA ASN A 5 21.54 2.33 15.20
C ASN A 5 21.14 3.63 14.50
N GLN A 6 22.09 4.52 14.18
CA GLN A 6 21.79 5.83 13.60
C GLN A 6 21.48 5.77 12.10
N THR A 7 22.10 4.83 11.38
CA THR A 7 21.88 4.66 9.93
C THR A 7 20.52 4.02 9.62
N SER A 8 20.03 3.14 10.50
CA SER A 8 18.70 2.52 10.41
C SER A 8 17.59 3.57 10.52
N ASP A 9 17.73 4.50 11.47
CA ASP A 9 16.74 5.55 11.73
C ASP A 9 16.62 6.53 10.55
N ILE A 10 17.75 6.96 9.97
CA ILE A 10 17.77 7.83 8.78
C ILE A 10 17.10 7.15 7.57
N THR A 11 17.32 5.85 7.38
CA THR A 11 16.74 5.11 6.26
C THR A 11 15.24 4.94 6.42
N ALA A 12 14.78 4.57 7.61
CA ALA A 12 13.36 4.47 7.94
C ALA A 12 12.64 5.82 7.81
N HIS A 13 13.29 6.90 8.25
CA HIS A 13 12.76 8.26 8.09
C HIS A 13 12.60 8.65 6.62
N ARG A 14 13.61 8.39 5.78
CA ARG A 14 13.57 8.65 4.34
C ARG A 14 12.49 7.84 3.63
N GLN A 15 12.37 6.55 3.95
CA GLN A 15 11.30 5.70 3.43
C GLN A 15 9.94 6.27 3.81
N THR A 16 9.71 6.53 5.10
CA THR A 16 8.45 7.10 5.61
C THR A 16 8.11 8.43 4.92
N ALA A 17 9.09 9.32 4.74
CA ALA A 17 8.88 10.60 4.05
C ALA A 17 8.49 10.40 2.58
N ALA A 18 9.14 9.46 1.86
CA ALA A 18 8.78 9.12 0.49
C ALA A 18 7.36 8.53 0.40
N LEU A 19 6.99 7.62 1.31
CA LEU A 19 5.64 7.02 1.36
C LEU A 19 4.56 8.09 1.60
N LYS A 20 4.81 9.02 2.52
CA LYS A 20 3.89 10.14 2.82
C LYS A 20 3.76 11.13 1.67
N GLY A 21 4.79 11.30 0.84
CA GLY A 21 4.76 12.18 -0.33
C GLY A 21 4.05 11.59 -1.55
N LEU A 22 3.83 10.27 -1.60
CA LEU A 22 3.31 9.62 -2.80
C LEU A 22 1.87 10.02 -3.17
N PRO A 23 0.91 10.16 -2.24
CA PRO A 23 -0.43 10.63 -2.59
C PRO A 23 -0.39 12.01 -3.28
N LEU A 24 0.49 12.89 -2.83
CA LEU A 24 0.67 14.22 -3.44
C LEU A 24 1.17 14.12 -4.89
N TYR A 25 2.08 13.17 -5.17
CA TYR A 25 2.59 12.94 -6.53
C TYR A 25 1.50 12.41 -7.47
N LEU A 26 0.70 11.45 -7.00
CA LEU A 26 -0.41 10.86 -7.76
C LEU A 26 -1.66 11.76 -7.81
N ARG A 27 -1.63 12.91 -7.11
CA ARG A 27 -2.77 13.83 -6.92
C ARG A 27 -3.99 13.13 -6.32
N ASP A 28 -3.73 12.10 -5.51
CA ASP A 28 -4.76 11.36 -4.81
C ASP A 28 -4.68 11.63 -3.31
N SER A 29 -5.74 11.31 -2.58
CA SER A 29 -5.76 11.39 -1.13
C SER A 29 -5.02 10.21 -0.51
N HIS A 30 -4.41 10.40 0.67
CA HIS A 30 -3.71 9.33 1.36
C HIS A 30 -4.61 8.13 1.64
N GLU A 31 -5.90 8.36 1.95
CA GLU A 31 -6.89 7.31 2.22
C GLU A 31 -7.34 6.52 0.98
N LYS A 32 -7.15 7.10 -0.21
CA LYS A 32 -7.41 6.41 -1.50
C LYS A 32 -6.20 5.63 -1.97
N LEU A 33 -5.00 6.10 -1.64
CA LEU A 33 -3.77 5.40 -2.01
C LEU A 33 -3.40 4.29 -1.01
N PHE A 34 -3.67 4.50 0.27
CA PHE A 34 -3.47 3.51 1.35
C PHE A 34 -4.78 3.36 2.10
N ARG A 35 -5.53 2.31 1.76
CA ARG A 35 -6.76 1.97 2.46
C ARG A 35 -6.52 0.82 3.42
N ASN A 36 -7.08 0.94 4.62
CA ASN A 36 -7.23 -0.17 5.54
C ASN A 36 -8.69 -0.60 5.56
N CYS A 37 -8.94 -1.90 5.64
CA CYS A 37 -10.25 -2.50 5.85
C CYS A 37 -10.12 -3.70 6.79
N LEU A 38 -11.24 -4.18 7.30
CA LEU A 38 -11.30 -5.42 8.06
C LEU A 38 -11.49 -6.61 7.12
N ASP A 39 -11.04 -7.79 7.52
CA ASP A 39 -11.23 -9.03 6.77
C ASP A 39 -12.70 -9.49 6.72
N THR A 40 -13.54 -8.93 7.60
CA THR A 40 -15.00 -9.09 7.64
C THR A 40 -15.75 -8.10 6.76
N ASP A 41 -15.09 -7.03 6.26
CA ASP A 41 -15.72 -6.05 5.38
C ASP A 41 -16.09 -6.71 4.03
N PRO A 42 -17.26 -6.42 3.43
CA PRO A 42 -17.60 -6.89 2.09
C PRO A 42 -16.56 -6.42 1.06
N GLU A 43 -16.12 -7.31 0.16
CA GLU A 43 -15.09 -7.01 -0.85
C GLU A 43 -15.42 -5.74 -1.68
N GLU A 44 -16.68 -5.57 -2.07
CA GLU A 44 -17.15 -4.38 -2.79
C GLU A 44 -16.87 -3.09 -2.00
N GLU A 45 -17.02 -3.10 -0.67
CA GLU A 45 -16.76 -1.95 0.19
C GLU A 45 -15.26 -1.70 0.40
N GLN A 46 -14.45 -2.76 0.43
CA GLN A 46 -13.00 -2.67 0.58
C GLN A 46 -12.38 -1.88 -0.58
N THR A 47 -12.84 -2.12 -1.81
CA THR A 47 -12.26 -1.52 -3.03
C THR A 47 -13.00 -0.31 -3.56
N LYS A 48 -14.21 -0.03 -3.08
CA LYS A 48 -15.08 1.06 -3.56
C LYS A 48 -14.39 2.42 -3.64
N GLY A 49 -14.44 3.03 -4.81
CA GLY A 49 -13.90 4.36 -5.08
C GLY A 49 -12.37 4.44 -5.15
N LEU A 50 -11.67 3.29 -5.13
CA LEU A 50 -10.23 3.22 -5.30
C LEU A 50 -9.87 3.12 -6.78
N ILE A 51 -9.26 4.18 -7.34
CA ILE A 51 -8.78 4.17 -8.73
C ILE A 51 -7.39 3.52 -8.81
N VAL A 52 -6.52 3.81 -7.83
CA VAL A 52 -5.20 3.22 -7.70
C VAL A 52 -4.83 3.21 -6.23
N GLY A 53 -4.45 2.06 -5.68
CA GLY A 53 -4.22 1.97 -4.24
C GLY A 53 -3.53 0.70 -3.77
N ILE A 54 -3.04 0.75 -2.55
CA ILE A 54 -2.65 -0.41 -1.76
C ILE A 54 -3.70 -0.58 -0.67
N LEU A 55 -4.31 -1.76 -0.64
CA LEU A 55 -5.26 -2.18 0.38
C LEU A 55 -4.52 -3.02 1.43
N THR A 56 -4.68 -2.67 2.70
CA THR A 56 -4.21 -3.47 3.83
C THR A 56 -5.42 -4.02 4.58
N VAL A 57 -5.60 -5.33 4.53
CA VAL A 57 -6.69 -6.02 5.23
C VAL A 57 -6.21 -6.39 6.63
N LEU A 58 -6.96 -5.98 7.64
CA LEU A 58 -6.68 -6.21 9.04
C LEU A 58 -7.62 -7.28 9.60
N GLU A 59 -7.12 -8.10 10.51
CA GLU A 59 -7.94 -9.04 11.28
C GLU A 59 -8.96 -8.27 12.13
N ASP A 60 -10.23 -8.61 12.01
CA ASP A 60 -11.31 -8.10 12.85
C ASP A 60 -11.27 -8.76 14.23
N ASP A 61 -10.38 -8.27 15.09
CA ASP A 61 -10.25 -8.70 16.49
C ASP A 61 -10.53 -7.54 17.46
N ASP A 62 -11.45 -7.78 18.39
CA ASP A 62 -11.85 -6.86 19.47
C ASP A 62 -10.77 -6.73 20.58
N SER A 63 -9.64 -7.43 20.45
CA SER A 63 -8.58 -7.37 21.44
C SER A 63 -7.83 -6.03 21.42
N SER A 64 -7.26 -5.65 22.56
CA SER A 64 -6.41 -4.46 22.67
C SER A 64 -5.03 -4.63 22.03
N ALA A 65 -4.79 -5.75 21.33
CA ALA A 65 -3.56 -6.02 20.62
C ALA A 65 -3.46 -5.17 19.34
N PRO A 66 -2.24 -4.91 18.82
CA PRO A 66 -2.11 -4.30 17.52
C PRO A 66 -2.77 -5.19 16.44
N ALA A 67 -3.61 -4.59 15.61
CA ALA A 67 -4.32 -5.28 14.54
C ALA A 67 -3.35 -6.05 13.64
N ARG A 68 -3.63 -7.34 13.44
CA ARG A 68 -2.82 -8.21 12.59
C ARG A 68 -3.14 -7.92 11.13
N ILE A 69 -2.09 -7.81 10.31
CA ILE A 69 -2.25 -7.69 8.87
C ILE A 69 -2.50 -9.09 8.29
N MET A 70 -3.64 -9.25 7.61
CA MET A 70 -4.07 -10.50 7.00
C MET A 70 -3.72 -10.55 5.51
N ASN A 71 -3.81 -9.42 4.82
CA ASN A 71 -3.50 -9.33 3.39
C ASN A 71 -2.99 -7.91 3.05
N ILE A 72 -2.12 -7.85 2.04
CA ILE A 72 -1.73 -6.62 1.37
C ILE A 72 -1.97 -6.83 -0.13
N ALA A 73 -2.76 -5.95 -0.72
CA ALA A 73 -3.19 -6.04 -2.10
C ALA A 73 -2.95 -4.72 -2.86
N VAL A 74 -2.83 -4.82 -4.18
CA VAL A 74 -2.81 -3.66 -5.09
C VAL A 74 -4.13 -3.61 -5.83
N ILE A 75 -4.75 -2.44 -5.82
CA ILE A 75 -6.04 -2.14 -6.44
C ILE A 75 -5.84 -1.25 -7.66
N LEU A 76 -6.52 -1.56 -8.76
CA LEU A 76 -6.67 -0.72 -9.94
C LEU A 76 -8.14 -0.70 -10.35
N GLU A 77 -8.73 0.48 -10.49
CA GLU A 77 -10.14 0.66 -10.91
C GLU A 77 -11.12 -0.21 -10.11
N GLU A 78 -11.00 -0.20 -8.78
CA GLU A 78 -11.80 -0.99 -7.83
C GLU A 78 -11.58 -2.52 -7.89
N ASP A 79 -10.66 -3.01 -8.74
CA ASP A 79 -10.32 -4.43 -8.83
C ASP A 79 -9.00 -4.76 -8.13
N ILE A 80 -8.97 -5.90 -7.42
CA ILE A 80 -7.75 -6.47 -6.86
C ILE A 80 -6.92 -7.09 -7.99
N VAL A 81 -5.78 -6.48 -8.32
CA VAL A 81 -4.88 -6.98 -9.38
C VAL A 81 -3.70 -7.79 -8.86
N LEU A 82 -3.34 -7.59 -7.59
CA LEU A 82 -2.34 -8.37 -6.86
C LEU A 82 -2.79 -8.52 -5.41
N GLN A 83 -2.54 -9.68 -4.81
CA GLN A 83 -2.92 -10.02 -3.44
C GLN A 83 -1.83 -10.85 -2.78
N ASP A 84 -1.98 -11.11 -1.48
CA ASP A 84 -1.08 -11.91 -0.65
C ASP A 84 0.37 -11.40 -0.69
N LEU A 85 0.53 -10.08 -0.79
CA LEU A 85 1.84 -9.46 -0.87
C LEU A 85 2.51 -9.49 0.50
N PRO A 86 3.82 -9.81 0.56
CA PRO A 86 4.50 -10.10 1.82
C PRO A 86 4.67 -8.86 2.71
N ASP A 87 4.74 -7.68 2.09
CA ASP A 87 4.91 -6.42 2.79
C ASP A 87 4.50 -5.23 1.90
N LEU A 88 4.34 -4.09 2.56
CA LEU A 88 3.96 -2.83 1.93
C LEU A 88 5.00 -2.39 0.87
N THR A 89 6.30 -2.64 1.10
CA THR A 89 7.37 -2.23 0.17
C THR A 89 7.24 -2.95 -1.17
N THR A 90 6.91 -4.23 -1.14
CA THR A 90 6.66 -5.07 -2.32
C THR A 90 5.42 -4.57 -3.07
N ALA A 91 4.33 -4.25 -2.36
CA ALA A 91 3.13 -3.66 -2.96
C ALA A 91 3.41 -2.31 -3.63
N PHE A 92 4.24 -1.46 -3.01
CA PHE A 92 4.70 -0.21 -3.63
C PHE A 92 5.48 -0.46 -4.93
N ALA A 93 6.42 -1.39 -4.92
CA ALA A 93 7.23 -1.69 -6.10
C ALA A 93 6.35 -2.17 -7.26
N PHE A 94 5.37 -3.04 -6.98
CA PHE A 94 4.40 -3.49 -7.97
C PHE A 94 3.51 -2.36 -8.48
N LEU A 95 2.97 -1.52 -7.60
CA LEU A 95 2.13 -0.40 -7.99
C LEU A 95 2.85 0.55 -8.96
N PHE A 96 4.12 0.88 -8.67
CA PHE A 96 4.94 1.67 -9.59
C PHE A 96 5.23 0.94 -10.90
N GLY A 97 5.51 -0.36 -10.85
CA GLY A 97 5.71 -1.18 -12.04
C GLY A 97 4.46 -1.22 -12.94
N LEU A 98 3.28 -1.32 -12.34
CA LEU A 98 1.99 -1.30 -13.03
C LEU A 98 1.69 0.07 -13.63
N ILE A 99 1.83 1.16 -12.86
CA ILE A 99 1.69 2.53 -13.36
C ILE A 99 2.64 2.75 -14.55
N TYR A 100 3.88 2.28 -14.44
CA TYR A 100 4.84 2.38 -15.52
C TYR A 100 4.43 1.59 -16.77
N ALA A 101 4.01 0.33 -16.59
CA ALA A 101 3.56 -0.53 -17.68
C ALA A 101 2.33 0.05 -18.40
N LEU A 102 1.37 0.59 -17.64
CA LEU A 102 0.16 1.23 -18.16
C LEU A 102 0.43 2.57 -18.85
N ASN A 103 1.39 3.35 -18.34
CA ASN A 103 1.76 4.65 -18.91
C ASN A 103 2.63 4.53 -20.18
N ARG A 104 3.03 3.32 -20.59
CA ARG A 104 3.74 3.13 -21.85
C ARG A 104 2.74 2.91 -23.00
N GLN A 105 2.75 3.84 -23.96
CA GLN A 105 2.77 3.41 -25.37
C GLN A 105 3.97 2.47 -25.51
N TYR A 106 3.76 1.16 -25.32
CA TYR A 106 4.80 0.18 -25.55
C TYR A 106 5.15 0.26 -27.05
N PRO A 107 6.38 0.66 -27.43
CA PRO A 107 6.77 0.52 -28.82
C PRO A 107 6.74 -0.97 -29.16
N LYS A 108 6.11 -1.29 -30.30
CA LYS A 108 6.04 -2.64 -30.87
C LYS A 108 7.41 -3.24 -31.08
#